data_AF-A0A959ZGE0-F1
#
_entry.id   AF-A0A959ZGE0-F1
#
_cell.length_a   1.000
_cell.length_b   1.000
_cell.length_c   1.000
_cell.angle_alpha   90.00
_cell.angle_beta   90.00
_cell.angle_gamma   90.00
#
_symmetry.space_group_name_H-M   'P 1'
#
loop_
_entity.id
_entity.type
_entity.pdbx_description
1 polymer ?
#
loop_
_entity_poly.entity_id
_entity_poly.type
_entity_poly.pdbx_seq_one_letter_code
_entity_poly.pdbx_strand_id
1 'polypeptide(L)' 'MAEKFKAPRGTFDVLPEQAAQRERLLQAAREIFGLAGYRLIATPVFEDTALFERGVGRSTDIVRKE' A
#
# COMPACT_ATOMS: atom_id res chain seq x y z
N MET A 1 -15.86 -24.32 -19.98
CA MET A 1 -16.40 -23.38 -18.97
C MET A 1 -15.43 -22.21 -18.91
N ALA A 2 -15.93 -20.96 -18.96
CA ALA A 2 -15.05 -19.79 -18.88
C ALA A 2 -14.32 -19.77 -17.54
N GLU A 3 -13.02 -19.54 -17.58
CA GLU A 3 -12.19 -19.44 -16.39
C GLU A 3 -12.67 -18.25 -15.53
N LYS A 4 -13.00 -18.50 -14.26
CA LYS A 4 -13.41 -17.43 -13.34
C LYS A 4 -12.18 -16.63 -12.95
N PHE A 5 -12.18 -15.34 -13.28
CA PHE A 5 -11.18 -14.41 -12.78
C PHE A 5 -11.15 -14.43 -11.24
N LYS A 6 -9.94 -14.46 -10.69
CA LYS A 6 -9.68 -14.39 -9.25
C LYS A 6 -8.66 -13.30 -8.99
N ALA A 7 -8.76 -12.68 -7.81
CA ALA A 7 -7.76 -11.75 -7.35
C ALA A 7 -6.36 -12.43 -7.33
N PRO A 8 -5.29 -11.72 -7.73
CA PRO A 8 -3.93 -12.20 -7.56
C PRO A 8 -3.65 -12.63 -6.12
N ARG A 9 -2.85 -13.68 -5.95
CA ARG A 9 -2.46 -14.16 -4.61
C ARG A 9 -1.82 -13.03 -3.81
N GLY A 10 -2.24 -12.86 -2.57
CA GLY A 10 -1.74 -11.80 -1.68
C GLY A 10 -2.45 -10.45 -1.84
N THR A 11 -3.43 -10.34 -2.75
CA THR A 11 -4.30 -9.16 -2.87
C THR A 11 -5.69 -9.45 -2.34
N PHE A 12 -6.34 -8.42 -1.82
CA PHE A 12 -7.67 -8.52 -1.22
C PHE A 12 -8.50 -7.29 -1.63
N ASP A 13 -9.76 -7.52 -1.96
CA ASP A 13 -10.73 -6.44 -2.11
C ASP A 13 -11.06 -5.86 -0.72
N VAL A 14 -11.07 -4.54 -0.62
CA VAL A 14 -11.54 -3.85 0.58
C VAL A 14 -13.03 -3.58 0.41
N LEU A 15 -13.86 -4.40 1.05
CA LEU A 15 -15.31 -4.32 0.98
C LEU A 15 -15.85 -3.13 1.80
N PRO A 16 -17.11 -2.69 1.59
CA PRO A 16 -17.65 -1.47 2.23
C PRO A 16 -17.47 -1.40 3.75
N GLU A 17 -17.69 -2.51 4.48
CA GLU A 17 -17.52 -2.55 5.94
C GLU A 17 -16.06 -2.35 6.37
N GLN A 18 -15.12 -2.87 5.57
CA GLN A 18 -13.67 -2.73 5.80
C GLN A 18 -13.20 -1.33 5.39
N ALA A 19 -13.76 -0.77 4.32
CA ALA A 19 -13.48 0.58 3.87
C ALA A 19 -13.85 1.61 4.94
N ALA A 20 -15.03 1.47 5.57
CA ALA A 20 -15.46 2.34 6.66
C ALA A 20 -14.52 2.27 7.88
N GLN A 21 -14.02 1.08 8.22
CA GLN A 21 -13.03 0.91 9.29
C GLN A 21 -11.69 1.56 8.92
N ARG A 22 -11.24 1.39 7.69
CA ARG A 22 -10.00 1.97 7.17
C ARG A 22 -10.07 3.50 7.15
N GLU A 23 -11.20 4.07 6.77
CA GLU A 23 -11.42 5.52 6.78
C GLU A 23 -11.29 6.09 8.20
N ARG A 24 -11.93 5.45 9.18
CA ARG A 24 -11.80 5.84 10.60
C ARG A 24 -10.34 5.82 11.08
N LEU A 25 -9.59 4.77 10.71
CA LEU A 25 -8.17 4.67 11.04
C LEU A 25 -7.36 5.83 10.42
N LEU A 26 -7.57 6.10 9.13
CA LEU A 26 -6.88 7.18 8.42
C LEU A 26 -7.23 8.56 9.00
N GLN A 27 -8.48 8.75 9.44
CA GLN A 27 -8.90 9.99 10.06
C GLN A 27 -8.19 10.23 11.40
N ALA A 28 -8.14 9.22 12.27
CA ALA A 28 -7.41 9.31 13.54
C ALA A 28 -5.92 9.59 13.31
N ALA A 29 -5.29 8.96 12.31
CA ALA A 29 -3.90 9.24 11.96
C ALA A 29 -3.70 10.70 11.52
N ARG A 30 -4.58 11.24 10.66
CA ARG A 30 -4.50 12.64 10.22
C ARG A 30 -4.62 13.62 11.38
N GLU A 31 -5.49 13.35 12.34
CA GLU A 31 -5.66 14.19 13.53
C GLU A 31 -4.38 14.21 14.37
N ILE A 32 -3.87 13.02 14.73
CA ILE A 32 -2.68 12.90 15.58
C ILE A 32 -1.45 13.52 14.91
N PHE A 33 -1.19 13.17 13.65
CA PHE A 33 -0.01 13.67 12.94
C PHE A 33 -0.14 15.16 12.58
N GLY A 34 -1.36 15.63 12.29
CA GLY A 34 -1.63 17.04 12.02
C GLY A 34 -1.32 17.94 13.22
N LEU A 35 -1.64 17.48 14.44
CA LEU A 35 -1.27 18.19 15.68
C LEU A 35 0.24 18.32 15.87
N ALA A 36 1.01 17.39 15.35
CA ALA A 36 2.48 17.42 15.35
C ALA A 36 3.08 18.19 14.15
N GLY A 37 2.26 18.85 13.33
CA GLY A 37 2.71 19.65 12.17
C GLY A 37 3.06 18.84 10.92
N TYR A 38 2.82 17.53 10.91
CA TYR A 38 3.03 16.70 9.74
C TYR A 38 1.90 16.91 8.73
N ARG A 39 2.23 16.73 7.45
CA ARG A 39 1.28 16.77 6.34
C ARG A 39 1.36 15.49 5.54
N LEU A 40 0.22 15.08 4.99
CA LEU A 40 0.16 13.93 4.10
C LEU A 40 0.96 14.23 2.83
N ILE A 41 1.84 13.28 2.48
CA ILE A 41 2.43 13.17 1.15
C ILE A 41 1.92 11.86 0.53
N ALA A 42 1.48 11.93 -0.73
CA ALA A 42 1.13 10.76 -1.51
C ALA A 42 2.16 10.60 -2.63
N THR A 43 2.82 9.44 -2.69
CA THR A 43 3.78 9.11 -3.73
C THR A 43 3.12 8.21 -4.78
N PRO A 44 3.71 8.08 -5.98
CA PRO A 44 3.28 7.06 -6.93
C PRO A 44 3.26 5.66 -6.30
N VAL A 45 2.27 4.85 -6.69
CA VAL A 45 2.10 3.47 -6.17
C VAL A 45 3.04 2.49 -6.87
N PHE A 46 3.50 2.84 -8.08
CA PHE A 46 4.49 2.09 -8.85
C PHE A 46 5.68 3.01 -9.13
N GLU A 47 6.87 2.42 -9.13
CA GLU A 47 8.15 3.10 -9.35
C GLU A 47 9.08 2.17 -10.14
N ASP A 48 10.15 2.73 -10.71
CA ASP A 48 11.19 1.95 -11.39
C ASP A 48 11.88 1.00 -10.39
N THR A 49 12.18 -0.23 -10.81
CA THR A 49 12.85 -1.24 -9.98
C THR A 49 14.19 -0.74 -9.42
N ALA A 50 14.94 0.05 -10.20
CA ALA A 50 16.22 0.62 -9.79
C ALA A 50 16.10 1.53 -8.56
N LEU A 51 14.94 2.16 -8.33
CA LEU A 51 14.70 2.98 -7.14
C LEU A 51 14.73 2.13 -5.86
N PHE A 52 14.14 0.93 -5.90
CA PHE A 52 14.12 0.00 -4.77
C PHE A 52 15.49 -0.65 -4.56
N GLU A 53 16.17 -1.06 -5.63
CA GLU A 53 17.51 -1.65 -5.56
C GLU A 53 18.51 -0.74 -4.83
N ARG A 54 18.41 0.58 -5.05
CA ARG A 54 19.25 1.58 -4.40
C ARG A 54 18.90 1.80 -2.93
N GLY A 55 17.61 1.75 -2.57
CA GLY A 55 17.12 2.14 -1.24
C GLY A 55 17.20 1.04 -0.18
N VAL A 56 16.85 -0.20 -0.53
CA VAL A 56 16.78 -1.34 0.40
C VAL A 56 17.88 -2.39 0.16
N GLY A 57 18.61 -2.28 -0.95
CA GLY A 57 19.63 -3.25 -1.36
C GLY A 57 19.05 -4.41 -2.18
N ARG A 58 19.85 -4.91 -3.14
CA ARG A 58 19.45 -5.93 -4.14
C ARG A 58 19.06 -7.30 -3.56
N SER A 59 19.32 -7.53 -2.28
CA SER A 59 19.10 -8.84 -1.63
C SER A 59 17.77 -8.95 -0.91
N THR A 60 16.92 -7.92 -0.94
CA THR A 60 15.63 -7.95 -0.28
C THR A 60 14.57 -8.65 -1.14
N ASP A 61 13.68 -9.40 -0.49
CA ASP A 61 12.56 -10.10 -1.12
C ASP A 61 11.58 -9.16 -1.84
N ILE A 62 11.70 -7.84 -1.60
CA ILE A 62 10.94 -6.80 -2.30
C ILE A 62 11.41 -6.65 -3.76
N VAL A 63 12.71 -6.84 -4.01
CA VAL A 63 13.33 -6.73 -5.34
C VAL A 63 13.32 -8.08 -6.05
N ARG A 64 13.49 -9.18 -5.31
CA ARG A 64 13.39 -10.53 -5.86
C ARG A 64 11.91 -10.92 -5.95
N LYS A 65 11.31 -10.72 -7.13
CA LYS A 65 10.07 -11.44 -7.48
C LYS A 65 10.39 -12.93 -7.60
N GLU A 66 10.06 -13.71 -6.57
CA GLU A 66 9.54 -15.07 -6.80
C GLU A 66 8.04 -15.03 -7.09
#